data_AF-A0A3S4V3F7-F1
#
_entry.id   AF-A0A3S4V3F7-F1
#
_cell.length_a   1.000
_cell.length_b   1.000
_cell.length_c   1.000
_cell.angle_alpha   90.00
_cell.angle_beta   90.00
_cell.angle_gamma   90.00
#
_symmetry.space_group_name_H-M   'P 1'
#
loop_
_entity.id
_entity.type
_entity.pdbx_description
1 polymer ?
#
loop_
_entity_poly.entity_id
_entity_poly.type
_entity_poly.pdbx_seq_one_letter_code
_entity_poly.pdbx_strand_id
1 'polypeptide(L)'
;MTAPHDTVPTPTPPPGPCPDAARTGATPDRSPLPTWLAARLKRDRDGLVAAVVQQHDTREVLMVGWMDDEALRRTLSQGRVTFWSRSRKEYWRKGDTSGHHQYVKAVSIDCDGDALLIEVDQVGAACHTGARTCFLAGGDLGAVQGSRPGT
;
A
#
# COMPACT_ATOMS: atom_id res chain seq x y z
N MET A 1 -63.68 17.53 40.26
CA MET A 1 -63.50 16.70 39.05
C MET A 1 -62.00 16.63 38.81
N THR A 2 -61.38 15.56 39.29
CA THR A 2 -59.92 15.41 39.35
C THR A 2 -59.41 14.94 37.99
N ALA A 3 -58.44 15.67 37.42
CA ALA A 3 -57.79 15.30 36.17
C ALA A 3 -57.01 13.98 36.29
N PRO A 4 -56.89 13.19 35.21
CA PRO A 4 -56.15 11.92 35.23
C PRO A 4 -54.64 12.18 35.38
N HIS A 5 -53.98 11.32 36.16
CA HIS A 5 -52.52 11.29 36.29
C HIS A 5 -51.90 10.74 35.00
N ASP A 6 -51.22 11.60 34.25
CA ASP A 6 -50.34 11.21 33.15
C ASP A 6 -49.17 10.38 33.70
N THR A 7 -49.07 9.13 33.25
CA THR A 7 -47.93 8.25 33.55
C THR A 7 -46.77 8.61 32.62
N VAL A 8 -45.71 9.18 33.18
CA VAL A 8 -44.46 9.45 32.47
C VAL A 8 -43.77 8.11 32.15
N PRO A 9 -43.42 7.80 30.89
CA PRO A 9 -42.69 6.58 30.57
C PRO A 9 -41.25 6.65 31.08
N THR A 10 -40.78 5.55 31.67
CA THR A 10 -39.41 5.37 32.18
C THR A 10 -38.40 5.40 31.03
N PRO A 11 -37.26 6.12 31.15
CA PRO A 11 -36.24 6.13 30.11
C PRO A 11 -35.58 4.75 29.96
N THR A 12 -35.40 4.32 28.72
CA THR A 12 -34.65 3.11 28.35
C THR A 12 -33.17 3.27 28.74
N PRO A 13 -32.52 2.27 29.37
CA PRO A 13 -31.10 2.36 29.69
C PRO A 13 -30.25 2.44 28.41
N PRO A 14 -29.08 3.12 28.44
CA PRO A 14 -28.18 3.16 27.30
C PRO A 14 -27.67 1.74 26.97
N PRO A 15 -27.37 1.44 25.70
CA PRO A 15 -26.75 0.17 25.34
C PRO A 15 -25.44 0.01 26.10
N GLY A 16 -25.27 -1.17 26.71
CA GLY A 16 -24.03 -1.52 27.41
C GLY A 16 -22.81 -1.39 26.49
N PRO A 17 -21.60 -1.24 27.05
CA PRO A 17 -20.39 -1.13 26.25
C PRO A 17 -20.28 -2.32 25.29
N CYS A 18 -19.94 -2.03 24.03
CA CYS A 18 -19.68 -3.06 23.03
C CYS A 18 -18.65 -4.05 23.58
N PRO A 19 -18.84 -5.37 23.38
CA PRO A 19 -17.82 -6.33 23.75
C PRO A 19 -16.54 -6.00 22.98
N ASP A 20 -15.47 -5.88 23.75
CA ASP A 20 -14.12 -5.56 23.31
C ASP A 20 -13.77 -6.47 22.12
N ALA A 21 -13.66 -5.88 20.93
CA ALA A 21 -13.19 -6.58 19.75
C ALA A 21 -11.72 -6.90 20.01
N ALA A 22 -11.48 -8.08 20.60
CA ALA A 22 -10.17 -8.64 20.82
C ALA A 22 -9.41 -8.63 19.49
N ARG A 23 -8.61 -7.57 19.28
CA ARG A 23 -7.62 -7.49 18.22
C ARG A 23 -6.64 -8.61 18.49
N THR A 24 -6.82 -9.72 17.79
CA THR A 24 -5.83 -10.79 17.74
C THR A 24 -4.55 -10.15 17.22
N GLY A 25 -3.57 -9.95 18.10
CA GLY A 25 -2.23 -9.55 17.74
C GLY A 25 -1.61 -10.70 16.97
N ALA A 26 -1.84 -10.74 15.66
CA ALA A 26 -1.17 -11.68 14.78
C ALA A 26 0.34 -11.44 14.92
N THR A 27 1.06 -12.44 15.41
CA THR A 27 2.52 -12.42 15.41
C THR A 27 2.97 -12.16 13.97
N PRO A 28 3.91 -11.23 13.72
CA PRO A 28 4.35 -10.96 12.36
C PRO A 28 4.90 -12.25 11.78
N ASP A 29 4.28 -12.72 10.69
CA ASP A 29 4.76 -13.89 9.97
C ASP A 29 6.22 -13.62 9.55
N ARG A 30 7.12 -14.51 9.95
CA ARG A 30 8.56 -14.48 9.61
C ARG A 30 8.93 -15.59 8.64
N SER A 31 7.96 -16.39 8.22
CA SER A 31 8.16 -17.43 7.21
C SER A 31 8.63 -16.78 5.92
N PRO A 32 9.59 -17.39 5.19
CA PRO A 32 10.11 -16.85 3.94
C PRO A 32 9.01 -16.72 2.88
N LEU A 33 9.32 -16.00 1.78
CA LEU A 33 8.42 -15.93 0.64
C LEU A 33 8.12 -17.36 0.12
N PRO A 34 6.85 -17.72 -0.12
CA PRO A 34 6.52 -19.06 -0.59
C PRO A 34 7.28 -19.43 -1.87
N THR A 35 7.83 -20.65 -1.94
CA THR A 35 8.72 -21.06 -3.04
C THR A 35 8.08 -20.92 -4.41
N TRP A 36 6.79 -21.23 -4.55
CA TRP A 36 6.05 -21.09 -5.81
C TRP A 36 5.97 -19.64 -6.29
N LEU A 37 5.95 -18.67 -5.37
CA LEU A 37 5.95 -17.25 -5.68
C LEU A 37 7.37 -16.77 -5.97
N ALA A 38 8.34 -17.17 -5.14
CA ALA A 38 9.75 -16.85 -5.33
C ALA A 38 10.28 -17.34 -6.69
N ALA A 39 9.80 -18.49 -7.18
CA ALA A 39 10.15 -19.06 -8.48
C ALA A 39 9.59 -18.27 -9.68
N ARG A 40 8.58 -17.42 -9.47
CA ARG A 40 8.04 -16.54 -10.54
C ARG A 40 8.81 -15.23 -10.68
N LEU A 41 9.63 -14.87 -9.70
CA LEU A 41 10.36 -13.60 -9.70
C LEU A 41 11.69 -13.75 -10.45
N LYS A 42 11.88 -12.92 -11.46
CA LYS A 42 13.13 -12.77 -12.19
C LYS A 42 13.85 -11.55 -11.65
N ARG A 43 14.78 -11.81 -10.72
CA ARG A 43 15.55 -10.78 -10.04
C ARG A 43 16.72 -10.34 -10.91
N ASP A 44 17.12 -9.08 -10.75
CA ASP A 44 18.37 -8.58 -11.32
C ASP A 44 19.59 -9.20 -10.61
N ARG A 45 20.80 -8.79 -11.04
CA ARG A 45 22.07 -9.26 -10.47
C ARG A 45 22.24 -8.95 -8.99
N ASP A 46 21.52 -7.96 -8.48
CA ASP A 46 21.56 -7.51 -7.08
C ASP A 46 20.47 -8.22 -6.24
N GLY A 47 19.71 -9.13 -6.85
CA GLY A 47 18.65 -9.89 -6.20
C GLY A 47 17.32 -9.13 -6.11
N LEU A 48 17.12 -8.10 -6.94
CA LEU A 48 15.98 -7.18 -6.83
C LEU A 48 15.01 -7.27 -8.00
N VAL A 49 13.75 -6.95 -7.74
CA VAL A 49 12.71 -6.71 -8.75
C VAL A 49 12.23 -5.27 -8.69
N ALA A 50 11.82 -4.73 -9.83
CA ALA A 50 11.23 -3.40 -9.89
C ALA A 50 9.83 -3.42 -9.27
N ALA A 51 9.48 -2.37 -8.52
CA ALA A 51 8.16 -2.21 -7.94
C ALA A 51 7.57 -0.86 -8.35
N VAL A 52 6.60 -0.89 -9.26
CA VAL A 52 5.80 0.26 -9.67
C VAL A 52 4.65 0.42 -8.69
N VAL A 53 4.60 1.56 -8.00
CA VAL A 53 3.50 1.86 -7.08
C VAL A 53 2.47 2.75 -7.77
N GLN A 54 1.22 2.31 -7.74
CA GLN A 54 0.09 2.97 -8.38
C GLN A 54 -1.00 3.23 -7.35
N GLN A 55 -1.66 4.39 -7.44
CA GLN A 55 -2.87 4.67 -6.70
C GLN A 55 -4.00 3.75 -7.19
N HIS A 56 -4.63 3.00 -6.28
CA HIS A 56 -5.57 1.93 -6.63
C HIS A 56 -6.84 2.38 -7.39
N ASP A 57 -7.36 3.57 -7.07
CA ASP A 57 -8.60 4.12 -7.65
C ASP A 57 -8.34 4.97 -8.90
N THR A 58 -7.43 5.94 -8.82
CA THR A 58 -7.14 6.85 -9.95
C THR A 58 -6.19 6.27 -10.98
N ARG A 59 -5.51 5.17 -10.67
CA ARG A 59 -4.45 4.56 -11.49
C ARG A 59 -3.24 5.47 -11.75
N GLU A 60 -3.09 6.54 -10.97
CA GLU A 60 -1.93 7.42 -11.03
C GLU A 60 -0.67 6.66 -10.56
N VAL A 61 0.39 6.67 -11.39
CA VAL A 61 1.68 6.10 -11.00
C VAL A 61 2.38 7.05 -10.03
N LEU A 62 2.69 6.55 -8.84
CA LEU A 62 3.16 7.35 -7.73
C LEU A 62 4.68 7.39 -7.65
N MET A 63 5.32 6.23 -7.74
CA MET A 63 6.76 6.08 -7.63
C MET A 63 7.21 4.70 -8.09
N VAL A 64 8.53 4.55 -8.24
CA VAL A 64 9.19 3.26 -8.44
C VAL A 64 10.14 3.02 -7.27
N GLY A 65 10.22 1.76 -6.83
CA GLY A 65 11.21 1.29 -5.87
C GLY A 65 11.70 -0.11 -6.22
N TRP A 66 12.51 -0.68 -5.33
CA TRP A 66 13.12 -2.01 -5.51
C TRP A 66 12.75 -2.90 -4.32
N MET A 67 12.52 -4.18 -4.60
CA MET A 67 12.21 -5.19 -3.58
C MET A 67 13.07 -6.43 -3.80
N ASP A 68 13.58 -7.00 -2.72
CA ASP A 68 14.00 -8.40 -2.66
C ASP A 68 12.83 -9.25 -2.11
N ASP A 69 13.10 -10.53 -1.86
CA ASP A 69 12.10 -11.47 -1.34
C ASP A 69 11.55 -11.05 0.02
N GLU A 70 12.40 -10.51 0.89
CA GLU A 70 12.00 -10.08 2.23
C GLU A 70 11.12 -8.83 2.18
N ALA A 71 11.48 -7.85 1.35
CA ALA A 71 10.70 -6.64 1.14
C ALA A 71 9.31 -6.96 0.54
N LEU A 72 9.26 -7.86 -0.45
CA LEU A 72 7.99 -8.31 -1.02
C LEU A 72 7.15 -9.07 0.00
N ARG A 73 7.76 -10.02 0.71
CA ARG A 73 7.10 -10.81 1.75
C ARG A 73 6.51 -9.94 2.85
N ARG A 74 7.25 -8.94 3.35
CA ARG A 74 6.73 -7.93 4.30
C ARG A 74 5.57 -7.15 3.69
N THR A 75 5.68 -6.74 2.44
CA THR A 75 4.62 -6.00 1.74
C THR A 75 3.32 -6.82 1.67
N LEU A 76 3.42 -8.10 1.29
CA LEU A 76 2.27 -9.01 1.17
C LEU A 76 1.67 -9.39 2.53
N SER A 77 2.50 -9.55 3.56
CA SER A 77 2.05 -10.00 4.89
C SER A 77 1.59 -8.86 5.82
N GLN A 78 2.10 -7.64 5.65
CA GLN A 78 1.85 -6.53 6.58
C GLN A 78 0.89 -5.47 6.01
N GLY A 79 0.52 -5.57 4.73
CA GLY A 79 -0.37 -4.60 4.09
C GLY A 79 0.23 -3.19 3.93
N ARG A 80 1.55 -3.06 4.10
CA ARG A 80 2.28 -1.80 4.00
C ARG A 80 3.50 -1.97 3.09
N VAL A 81 3.71 -1.03 2.19
CA VAL A 81 4.82 -1.12 1.23
C VAL A 81 6.17 -1.00 1.93
N THR A 82 6.99 -2.03 1.75
CA THR A 82 8.38 -2.09 2.21
C THR A 82 9.31 -2.25 1.02
N PHE A 83 10.35 -1.44 0.95
CA PHE A 83 11.35 -1.46 -0.11
C PHE A 83 12.72 -1.83 0.43
N TRP A 84 13.62 -2.20 -0.49
CA TRP A 84 15.05 -2.31 -0.26
C TRP A 84 15.80 -1.08 -0.80
N SER A 85 16.64 -0.47 0.04
CA SER A 85 17.56 0.59 -0.39
C SER A 85 18.79 0.02 -1.05
N ARG A 86 18.99 0.32 -2.34
CA ARG A 86 20.26 0.01 -3.01
C ARG A 86 21.43 0.80 -2.42
N SER A 87 21.22 2.07 -2.07
CA SER A 87 22.28 2.95 -1.55
C SER A 87 22.57 2.71 -0.07
N ARG A 88 21.53 2.59 0.76
CA ARG A 88 21.67 2.41 2.21
C ARG A 88 21.78 0.95 2.64
N LYS A 89 21.48 0.01 1.73
CA LYS A 89 21.48 -1.44 1.99
C LYS A 89 20.63 -1.81 3.21
N GLU A 90 19.45 -1.21 3.29
CA GLU A 90 18.52 -1.39 4.39
C GLU A 90 17.07 -1.44 3.87
N TYR A 91 16.21 -2.09 4.64
CA TYR A 91 14.77 -2.05 4.42
C TYR A 91 14.20 -0.72 4.91
N TRP A 92 13.29 -0.13 4.14
CA TRP A 92 12.45 0.96 4.66
C TRP A 92 10.99 0.70 4.32
N ARG A 93 10.12 0.97 5.28
CA ARG A 93 8.67 0.94 5.06
C ARG A 93 8.20 2.35 4.76
N LYS A 94 7.49 2.54 3.64
CA LYS A 94 7.16 3.88 3.13
C LYS A 94 6.32 4.66 4.15
N GLY A 95 6.80 5.85 4.49
CA GLY A 95 6.12 6.79 5.36
C GLY A 95 6.43 6.64 6.85
N ASP A 96 7.27 5.70 7.29
CA ASP A 96 7.53 5.51 8.73
C ASP A 96 8.18 6.74 9.40
N THR A 97 8.92 7.55 8.64
CA THR A 97 9.49 8.83 9.13
C THR A 97 8.57 10.02 8.85
N SER A 98 7.90 10.06 7.70
CA SER A 98 7.16 11.25 7.24
C SER A 98 5.66 11.22 7.52
N GLY A 99 5.10 10.09 7.98
CA GLY A 99 3.65 9.86 8.05
C GLY A 99 2.98 9.57 6.68
N HIS A 100 3.73 9.63 5.57
CA HIS A 100 3.15 9.45 4.23
C HIS A 100 3.12 7.99 3.80
N HIS A 101 2.14 7.26 4.34
CA HIS A 101 2.03 5.81 4.23
C HIS A 101 1.45 5.32 2.90
N GLN A 102 1.77 4.07 2.55
CA GLN A 102 1.18 3.35 1.43
C GLN A 102 0.59 2.04 1.95
N TYR A 103 -0.74 1.90 1.85
CA TYR A 103 -1.47 0.71 2.24
C TYR A 103 -1.77 -0.13 1.01
N VAL A 104 -1.32 -1.38 1.01
CA VAL A 104 -1.45 -2.28 -0.14
C VAL A 104 -2.92 -2.66 -0.35
N LYS A 105 -3.39 -2.58 -1.60
CA LYS A 105 -4.72 -3.04 -2.04
C LYS A 105 -4.62 -4.25 -2.95
N ALA A 106 -3.65 -4.26 -3.86
CA ALA A 106 -3.36 -5.38 -4.73
C ALA A 106 -1.88 -5.41 -5.13
N VAL A 107 -1.38 -6.61 -5.46
CA VAL A 107 -0.04 -6.79 -6.04
C VAL A 107 -0.17 -7.72 -7.24
N SER A 108 0.32 -7.28 -8.39
CA SER A 108 0.45 -8.06 -9.61
C SER A 108 1.91 -8.16 -10.03
N ILE A 109 2.25 -9.22 -10.74
CA ILE A 109 3.56 -9.43 -11.36
C ILE A 109 3.39 -9.34 -12.87
N ASP A 110 4.38 -8.80 -13.58
CA ASP A 110 4.38 -8.80 -15.04
C ASP A 110 4.63 -10.21 -15.62
N CYS A 111 4.65 -10.29 -16.95
CA CYS A 111 4.60 -11.57 -17.65
C CYS A 111 5.91 -12.36 -17.62
N ASP A 112 7.06 -11.70 -17.50
CA ASP A 112 8.38 -12.33 -17.40
C ASP A 112 9.00 -12.24 -16.00
N GLY A 113 8.31 -11.60 -15.07
CA GLY A 113 8.52 -11.73 -13.63
C GLY A 113 9.53 -10.75 -13.03
N ASP A 114 9.98 -9.74 -13.79
CA ASP A 114 10.99 -8.78 -13.32
C ASP A 114 10.43 -7.44 -12.81
N ALA A 115 9.11 -7.24 -12.94
CA ALA A 115 8.42 -6.12 -12.32
C ALA A 115 7.14 -6.50 -11.57
N LEU A 116 6.87 -5.71 -10.53
CA LEU A 116 5.64 -5.74 -9.74
C LEU A 116 4.85 -4.46 -9.96
N LEU A 117 3.53 -4.59 -10.09
CA LEU A 117 2.57 -3.51 -9.95
C LEU A 117 1.92 -3.61 -8.57
N ILE A 118 2.13 -2.61 -7.73
CA ILE A 118 1.58 -2.52 -6.38
C ILE A 118 0.55 -1.40 -6.35
N GLU A 119 -0.72 -1.79 -6.22
CA GLU A 119 -1.81 -0.85 -6.04
C GLU A 119 -1.92 -0.50 -4.56
N VAL A 120 -1.95 0.81 -4.27
CA VAL A 120 -1.96 1.32 -2.90
C VAL A 120 -3.04 2.38 -2.70
N ASP A 121 -3.43 2.52 -1.45
CA ASP A 121 -4.04 3.72 -0.92
C ASP A 121 -2.93 4.58 -0.27
N GLN A 122 -2.61 5.69 -0.92
CA GLN A 122 -1.57 6.62 -0.49
C GLN A 122 -2.12 7.65 0.50
N VAL A 123 -1.51 7.72 1.67
CA VAL A 123 -1.68 8.82 2.63
C VAL A 123 -0.59 9.86 2.43
N GLY A 124 -0.95 11.13 2.29
CA GLY A 124 -0.01 12.23 2.09
C GLY A 124 0.76 12.13 0.76
N ALA A 125 1.96 12.71 0.70
CA ALA A 125 2.77 12.75 -0.51
C ALA A 125 3.61 11.46 -0.72
N ALA A 126 3.58 10.91 -1.94
CA ALA A 126 4.47 9.81 -2.29
C ALA A 126 5.94 10.29 -2.36
N CYS A 127 6.17 11.50 -2.86
CA CYS A 127 7.51 12.06 -3.03
C CYS A 127 8.02 12.80 -1.78
N HIS A 128 9.35 12.78 -1.58
CA HIS A 128 10.00 13.51 -0.48
C HIS A 128 9.98 15.04 -0.67
N THR A 129 9.71 15.52 -1.89
CA THR A 129 9.55 16.95 -2.20
C THR A 129 8.19 17.51 -1.76
N GLY A 130 7.28 16.65 -1.28
CA GLY A 130 5.88 17.01 -1.02
C GLY A 130 4.95 16.82 -2.22
N ALA A 131 5.48 16.53 -3.41
CA ALA A 131 4.66 16.24 -4.58
C ALA A 131 3.88 14.93 -4.46
N ARG A 132 2.67 14.89 -5.07
CA ARG A 132 1.79 13.72 -5.06
C ARG A 132 2.46 12.47 -5.65
N THR A 133 3.23 12.64 -6.72
CA THR A 133 4.00 11.59 -7.40
C THR A 133 5.45 12.03 -7.58
N CYS A 134 6.37 11.07 -7.64
CA CYS A 134 7.76 11.33 -8.01
C CYS A 134 7.88 11.84 -9.46
N PHE A 135 6.97 11.44 -10.34
CA PHE A 135 6.99 11.83 -11.76
C PHE A 135 6.56 13.28 -11.98
N LEU A 136 5.70 13.82 -11.11
CA LEU A 136 5.41 15.25 -11.09
C LEU A 136 6.63 16.06 -10.60
N ALA A 137 7.33 15.57 -9.59
CA ALA A 137 8.55 16.21 -9.10
C ALA A 137 9.72 16.16 -10.10
N GLY A 138 9.81 15.07 -10.87
CA GLY A 138 10.83 14.89 -11.92
C GLY A 138 10.56 15.70 -13.18
N GLY A 139 9.30 16.08 -13.43
CA GLY A 139 8.88 16.89 -14.56
C GLY A 139 8.70 16.12 -15.87
N ASP A 140 8.12 16.80 -16.85
CA ASP A 140 8.00 16.29 -18.23
C ASP A 140 9.33 16.41 -18.97
N LEU A 141 9.69 15.36 -19.73
CA LEU A 141 10.90 15.31 -20.55
C LEU A 141 10.67 15.79 -21.99
N GLY A 142 9.44 16.18 -22.34
CA GLY A 142 9.12 16.75 -23.66
C GLY A 142 9.15 15.72 -24.79
N ALA A 143 8.59 14.53 -24.55
CA ALA A 143 8.57 13.47 -25.54
C ALA A 143 7.77 13.87 -26.79
N VAL A 144 8.26 13.46 -27.97
CA VAL A 144 7.51 13.60 -29.22
C VAL A 144 6.27 12.72 -29.14
N GLN A 145 5.10 13.30 -29.43
CA GLN A 145 3.84 12.56 -29.47
C GLN A 145 3.76 11.73 -30.75
N GLY A 146 3.63 10.40 -30.61
CA GLY A 146 3.41 9.50 -31.74
C GLY A 146 1.96 9.57 -32.25
N SER A 147 1.77 9.37 -33.55
CA SER A 147 0.45 9.17 -34.16
C SER A 147 0.28 7.73 -34.60
N ARG A 148 -0.91 7.16 -34.39
CA ARG A 148 -1.25 5.83 -34.91
C ARG A 148 -1.62 5.97 -36.40
N PRO A 149 -0.97 5.24 -37.33
CA PRO A 149 -1.44 5.18 -38.70
C PRO A 149 -2.89 4.67 -38.75
N GLY A 150 -3.71 5.22 -39.65
CA GLY A 150 -5.07 4.72 -39.87
C GLY A 150 -5.06 3.24 -40.22
N THR A 151 -5.99 2.48 -39.65
CA THR A 151 -6.24 1.07 -39.98
C THR A 151 -6.72 0.89 -41.40
#